data_AF-A0A3L6R2F7-F1
#
_entry.id   AF-A0A3L6R2F7-F1
#
_cell.length_a   1.000
_cell.length_b   1.000
_cell.length_c   1.000
_cell.angle_alpha   90.00
_cell.angle_beta   90.00
_cell.angle_gamma   90.00
#
_symmetry.space_group_name_H-M   'P 1'
#
loop_
_entity.id
_entity.type
_entity.pdbx_description
1 polymer ?
#
loop_
_entity_poly.entity_id
_entity_poly.type
_entity_poly.pdbx_seq_one_letter_code
_entity_poly.pdbx_strand_id
1 'polypeptide(L)'
;MPAGIAGGPVKLVGTNGTDIDLTNSSWSYKSGLAGEQRQIHLAKAGYKWRSHNSSIPVNRPFTWYKTTFAAPAGEEAVVVDLLGLNKGAAWVNGNSLGRYWPSYTAAEMDGCHVCDYRGKFKAEGDGIRCLTGCGEPSQWFYHVPRAFLRAGEPNTLVLFEEAGGDPTRATFHTVAVGPVCVVGAEVGDDVTLSCGGHGRVVTSVDVASFGVTRGSCGGYEGGCESKAALKAFTAACVGKESCTLKHTGAFAGAGCESGVLTVQATCS
;
A
#
# COMPACT_ATOMS: atom_id res chain seq x y z
N MET A 1 26.34 10.59 -10.31
CA MET A 1 26.76 10.66 -8.89
C MET A 1 27.33 9.30 -8.50
N PRO A 2 28.47 9.21 -7.79
CA PRO A 2 28.98 7.94 -7.31
C PRO A 2 28.06 7.37 -6.21
N ALA A 3 27.95 6.04 -6.13
CA ALA A 3 27.26 5.34 -5.07
C ALA A 3 28.27 4.56 -4.21
N GLY A 4 28.00 4.45 -2.91
CA GLY A 4 28.90 3.85 -1.93
C GLY A 4 29.90 4.84 -1.33
N ILE A 5 30.94 4.31 -0.67
CA ILE A 5 32.00 5.13 -0.07
C ILE A 5 32.96 5.55 -1.19
N ALA A 6 32.87 6.80 -1.63
CA ALA A 6 33.65 7.35 -2.74
C ALA A 6 34.24 8.72 -2.39
N GLY A 7 35.42 9.02 -2.90
CA GLY A 7 36.05 10.35 -2.77
C GLY A 7 36.77 10.64 -1.44
N GLY A 8 36.53 9.84 -0.40
CA GLY A 8 37.15 10.05 0.92
C GLY A 8 36.79 11.40 1.57
N PRO A 9 37.36 11.71 2.75
CA PRO A 9 38.27 10.87 3.53
C PRO A 9 37.53 9.82 4.37
N VAL A 10 38.21 8.72 4.71
CA VAL A 10 37.76 7.74 5.71
C VAL A 10 38.72 7.81 6.90
N LYS A 11 38.25 8.33 8.05
CA LYS A 11 39.09 8.55 9.23
C LYS A 11 38.59 7.80 10.45
N LEU A 12 39.53 7.30 11.26
CA LEU A 12 39.28 6.89 12.65
C LEU A 12 39.69 8.04 13.56
N VAL A 13 38.72 8.64 14.27
CA VAL A 13 38.94 9.79 15.15
C VAL A 13 39.09 9.30 16.59
N GLY A 14 40.26 9.51 17.19
CA GLY A 14 40.53 9.18 18.58
C GLY A 14 40.03 10.25 19.55
N THR A 15 39.63 9.85 20.75
CA THR A 15 39.19 10.79 21.81
C THR A 15 40.28 11.75 22.28
N ASN A 16 41.54 11.43 21.99
CA ASN A 16 42.72 12.22 22.39
C ASN A 16 43.15 13.24 21.32
N GLY A 17 42.35 13.45 20.27
CA GLY A 17 42.66 14.37 19.16
C GLY A 17 43.60 13.81 18.10
N THR A 18 43.91 12.52 18.14
CA THR A 18 44.71 11.83 17.11
C THR A 18 43.79 11.12 16.12
N ASP A 19 43.94 11.43 14.83
CA ASP A 19 43.18 10.82 13.74
C ASP A 19 44.07 9.89 12.90
N ILE A 20 43.51 8.75 12.49
CA ILE A 20 44.13 7.86 11.50
C ILE A 20 43.34 7.97 10.20
N ASP A 21 44.01 8.36 9.11
CA ASP A 21 43.42 8.39 7.78
C ASP A 21 43.57 7.03 7.08
N LEU A 22 42.44 6.38 6.81
CA LEU A 22 42.34 5.08 6.14
C LEU A 22 42.06 5.22 4.64
N THR A 23 41.94 6.43 4.10
CA THR A 23 41.55 6.67 2.70
C THR A 23 42.42 5.91 1.71
N ASN A 24 43.74 5.87 1.95
CA ASN A 24 44.72 5.20 1.09
C ASN A 24 45.18 3.83 1.63
N SER A 25 44.45 3.26 2.58
CA SER A 25 44.72 1.90 3.06
C SER A 25 44.29 0.84 2.04
N SER A 26 44.73 -0.41 2.23
CA SER A 26 44.26 -1.54 1.43
C SER A 26 42.81 -1.88 1.80
N TRP A 27 41.92 -1.87 0.80
CA TRP A 27 40.50 -2.20 0.95
C TRP A 27 40.16 -3.52 0.26
N SER A 28 39.34 -4.34 0.93
CA SER A 28 38.79 -5.58 0.36
C SER A 28 37.32 -5.39 0.03
N TYR A 29 36.89 -5.92 -1.12
CA TYR A 29 35.53 -5.78 -1.61
C TYR A 29 34.83 -7.14 -1.68
N LYS A 30 33.55 -7.15 -1.31
CA LYS A 30 32.67 -8.30 -1.47
C LYS A 30 31.32 -7.83 -2.00
N SER A 31 30.97 -8.28 -3.20
CA SER A 31 29.68 -7.96 -3.82
C SER A 31 28.58 -8.87 -3.29
N GLY A 32 27.45 -8.25 -2.90
CA GLY A 32 26.23 -8.95 -2.51
C GLY A 32 26.32 -9.72 -1.19
N LEU A 33 25.23 -10.39 -0.85
CA LEU A 33 25.11 -11.12 0.41
C LEU A 33 25.40 -12.61 0.23
N ALA A 34 25.98 -13.24 1.25
CA ALA A 34 26.24 -14.67 1.23
C ALA A 34 24.95 -15.51 1.02
N GLY A 35 23.81 -15.04 1.55
CA GLY A 35 22.50 -15.66 1.34
C GLY A 35 22.01 -15.57 -0.11
N GLU A 36 22.25 -14.44 -0.78
CA GLU A 36 21.92 -14.26 -2.20
C GLU A 36 22.78 -15.14 -3.10
N GLN A 37 24.10 -15.17 -2.87
CA GLN A 37 25.03 -16.02 -3.62
C GLN A 37 24.67 -17.51 -3.50
N ARG A 38 24.15 -17.91 -2.34
CA ARG A 38 23.65 -19.25 -2.05
C ARG A 38 22.22 -19.49 -2.54
N GLN A 39 21.53 -18.44 -2.98
CA GLN A 39 20.13 -18.48 -3.41
C GLN A 39 19.21 -19.10 -2.37
N ILE A 40 19.34 -18.70 -1.10
CA ILE A 40 18.58 -19.31 0.02
C ILE A 40 17.07 -19.01 -0.02
N HIS A 41 16.65 -18.08 -0.87
CA HIS A 41 15.24 -17.82 -1.19
C HIS A 41 14.60 -18.93 -2.04
N LEU A 42 15.41 -19.79 -2.68
CA LEU A 42 14.93 -20.95 -3.44
C LEU A 42 14.78 -22.18 -2.53
N ALA A 43 13.88 -23.09 -2.90
CA ALA A 43 13.68 -24.37 -2.23
C ALA A 43 14.83 -25.35 -2.54
N LYS A 44 16.00 -25.15 -1.92
CA LYS A 44 17.17 -26.03 -2.04
C LYS A 44 17.45 -26.74 -0.71
N ALA A 45 17.81 -28.02 -0.80
CA ALA A 45 18.30 -28.80 0.34
C ALA A 45 19.68 -28.29 0.81
N GLY A 46 20.00 -28.50 2.09
CA GLY A 46 21.34 -28.24 2.65
C GLY A 46 21.50 -26.98 3.50
N TYR A 47 20.49 -26.09 3.55
CA TYR A 47 20.52 -24.94 4.45
C TYR A 47 19.88 -25.27 5.80
N LYS A 48 20.67 -25.17 6.87
CA LYS A 48 20.18 -25.35 8.24
C LYS A 48 19.54 -24.04 8.73
N TRP A 49 18.22 -24.02 8.78
CA TRP A 49 17.44 -22.98 9.44
C TRP A 49 17.35 -23.28 10.93
N ARG A 50 17.47 -22.26 11.80
CA ARG A 50 17.16 -22.42 13.22
C ARG A 50 15.64 -22.56 13.36
N SER A 51 15.17 -23.62 14.01
CA SER A 51 13.75 -23.94 14.10
C SER A 51 13.02 -23.11 15.16
N HIS A 52 11.69 -23.06 15.04
CA HIS A 52 10.78 -22.32 15.92
C HIS A 52 10.87 -22.73 17.41
N ASN A 53 11.40 -23.91 17.73
CA ASN A 53 11.61 -24.35 19.12
C ASN A 53 12.75 -23.60 19.84
N SER A 54 13.41 -22.66 19.14
CA SER A 54 14.39 -21.72 19.68
C SER A 54 13.88 -20.29 19.52
N SER A 55 14.35 -19.36 20.35
CA SER A 55 14.02 -17.95 20.19
C SER A 55 14.43 -17.47 18.79
N ILE A 56 13.46 -16.99 18.03
CA ILE A 56 13.70 -16.37 16.72
C ILE A 56 14.46 -15.06 16.98
N PRO A 57 15.58 -14.79 16.29
CA PRO A 57 16.28 -13.52 16.47
C PRO A 57 15.37 -12.37 16.01
N VAL A 58 15.11 -11.42 16.90
CA VAL A 58 14.40 -10.17 16.59
C VAL A 58 15.37 -9.01 16.71
N ASN A 59 15.11 -7.91 15.99
CA ASN A 59 15.93 -6.69 15.99
C ASN A 59 17.41 -6.96 15.68
N ARG A 60 17.68 -7.98 14.85
CA ARG A 60 19.02 -8.37 14.43
C ARG A 60 19.23 -8.02 12.96
N PRO A 61 20.15 -7.08 12.65
CA PRO A 61 20.53 -6.76 11.28
C PRO A 61 21.03 -7.97 10.51
N PHE A 62 20.88 -7.94 9.19
CA PHE A 62 21.34 -8.98 8.26
C PHE A 62 20.84 -10.39 8.61
N THR A 63 19.55 -10.51 8.93
CA THR A 63 18.91 -11.79 9.27
C THR A 63 18.05 -12.30 8.13
N TRP A 64 18.05 -13.62 7.92
CA TRP A 64 17.13 -14.28 7.00
C TRP A 64 16.06 -15.01 7.79
N TYR A 65 14.80 -14.83 7.42
CA TYR A 65 13.65 -15.53 7.97
C TYR A 65 12.98 -16.39 6.90
N LYS A 66 12.38 -17.48 7.34
CA LYS A 66 11.61 -18.38 6.50
C LYS A 66 10.42 -18.92 7.27
N THR A 67 9.25 -18.91 6.64
CA THR A 67 8.05 -19.54 7.18
C THR A 67 7.23 -20.17 6.06
N THR A 68 6.22 -20.95 6.43
CA THR A 68 5.23 -21.50 5.50
C THR A 68 3.83 -21.00 5.84
N PHE A 69 2.98 -20.85 4.83
CA PHE A 69 1.60 -20.35 5.00
C PHE A 69 0.66 -20.97 3.96
N ALA A 70 -0.64 -21.00 4.27
CA ALA A 70 -1.67 -21.39 3.31
C ALA A 70 -2.01 -20.19 2.41
N ALA A 71 -2.26 -20.42 1.12
CA ALA A 71 -2.78 -19.36 0.25
C ALA A 71 -4.15 -18.87 0.77
N PRO A 72 -4.39 -17.55 0.88
CA PRO A 72 -5.72 -17.03 1.18
C PRO A 72 -6.75 -17.55 0.18
N ALA A 73 -7.99 -17.77 0.62
CA ALA A 73 -9.07 -18.14 -0.29
C ALA A 73 -9.44 -16.98 -1.24
N GLY A 74 -10.30 -17.27 -2.22
CA GLY A 74 -10.83 -16.27 -3.16
C GLY A 74 -9.86 -15.81 -4.24
N GLU A 75 -10.29 -14.80 -4.99
CA GLU A 75 -9.60 -14.25 -6.18
C GLU A 75 -9.08 -12.82 -5.94
N GLU A 76 -9.32 -12.25 -4.75
CA GLU A 76 -8.90 -10.90 -4.37
C GLU A 76 -7.37 -10.76 -4.40
N ALA A 77 -6.86 -9.55 -4.65
CA ALA A 77 -5.42 -9.32 -4.60
C ALA A 77 -4.87 -9.67 -3.21
N VAL A 78 -3.66 -10.23 -3.14
CA VAL A 78 -3.02 -10.59 -1.87
C VAL A 78 -1.91 -9.59 -1.59
N VAL A 79 -1.79 -9.17 -0.34
CA VAL A 79 -0.67 -8.38 0.17
C VAL A 79 -0.10 -9.05 1.40
N VAL A 80 1.19 -8.84 1.63
CA VAL A 80 1.82 -9.11 2.92
C VAL A 80 2.05 -7.79 3.63
N ASP A 81 1.53 -7.69 4.85
CA ASP A 81 1.85 -6.63 5.79
C ASP A 81 3.21 -6.96 6.43
N LEU A 82 4.18 -6.09 6.21
CA LEU A 82 5.53 -6.21 6.77
C LEU A 82 5.78 -5.18 7.88
N LEU A 83 4.75 -4.57 8.43
CA LEU A 83 4.85 -3.69 9.58
C LEU A 83 5.45 -4.44 10.79
N GLY A 84 6.52 -3.88 11.37
CA GLY A 84 7.33 -4.54 12.42
C GLY A 84 8.70 -5.01 11.92
N LEU A 85 8.87 -5.16 10.60
CA LEU A 85 10.16 -5.22 9.94
C LEU A 85 10.64 -3.80 9.59
N ASN A 86 11.86 -3.67 9.06
CA ASN A 86 12.46 -2.37 8.81
C ASN A 86 12.86 -2.16 7.35
N LYS A 87 13.84 -2.93 6.85
CA LYS A 87 14.32 -2.79 5.46
C LYS A 87 14.82 -4.12 4.95
N GLY A 88 14.48 -4.48 3.71
CA GLY A 88 14.96 -5.75 3.17
C GLY A 88 14.36 -6.13 1.84
N ALA A 89 14.30 -7.44 1.60
CA ALA A 89 13.72 -8.03 0.41
C ALA A 89 12.91 -9.29 0.75
N ALA A 90 11.86 -9.54 -0.02
CA ALA A 90 10.93 -10.63 0.21
C ALA A 90 10.78 -11.54 -1.01
N TRP A 91 10.53 -12.82 -0.75
CA TRP A 91 10.24 -13.83 -1.77
C TRP A 91 9.10 -14.75 -1.34
N VAL A 92 8.20 -15.06 -2.28
CA VAL A 92 7.16 -16.07 -2.11
C VAL A 92 7.39 -17.19 -3.13
N ASN A 93 7.54 -18.41 -2.63
CA ASN A 93 7.86 -19.60 -3.45
C ASN A 93 9.06 -19.41 -4.39
N GLY A 94 10.06 -18.63 -3.95
CA GLY A 94 11.26 -18.29 -4.73
C GLY A 94 11.10 -17.10 -5.69
N ASN A 95 9.89 -16.60 -5.90
CA ASN A 95 9.64 -15.40 -6.71
C ASN A 95 9.85 -14.15 -5.86
N SER A 96 10.58 -13.16 -6.37
CA SER A 96 10.82 -11.91 -5.65
C SER A 96 9.57 -11.05 -5.61
N LEU A 97 9.25 -10.51 -4.42
CA LEU A 97 8.24 -9.47 -4.23
C LEU A 97 8.84 -8.06 -4.30
N GLY A 98 10.16 -7.95 -4.43
CA GLY A 98 10.89 -6.69 -4.40
C GLY A 98 11.44 -6.33 -3.02
N ARG A 99 11.82 -5.05 -2.88
CA ARG A 99 12.33 -4.47 -1.64
C ARG A 99 11.18 -4.04 -0.75
N TYR A 100 11.35 -4.20 0.56
CA TYR A 100 10.49 -3.58 1.56
C TYR A 100 11.27 -2.57 2.39
N TRP A 101 10.63 -1.49 2.79
CA TRP A 101 11.20 -0.48 3.67
C TRP A 101 10.13 0.24 4.54
N PRO A 102 9.35 -0.49 5.35
CA PRO A 102 8.32 0.10 6.23
C PRO A 102 8.88 0.95 7.36
N SER A 103 10.20 0.97 7.64
CA SER A 103 10.76 1.95 8.58
C SER A 103 11.02 3.32 7.96
N TYR A 104 10.94 3.44 6.63
CA TYR A 104 11.04 4.73 5.95
C TYR A 104 9.68 5.40 6.00
N THR A 105 9.54 6.42 6.83
CA THR A 105 8.30 7.20 6.91
C THR A 105 8.26 8.26 5.81
N ALA A 106 7.08 8.44 5.22
CA ALA A 106 6.84 9.55 4.31
C ALA A 106 6.90 10.86 5.09
N ALA A 107 7.62 11.84 4.55
CA ALA A 107 7.78 13.13 5.21
C ALA A 107 6.43 13.83 5.38
N GLU A 108 6.26 14.52 6.51
CA GLU A 108 5.18 15.48 6.69
C GLU A 108 5.39 16.66 5.75
N MET A 109 4.36 17.02 4.97
CA MET A 109 4.43 18.08 3.96
C MET A 109 3.10 18.82 3.84
N ASP A 110 3.19 20.12 3.50
CA ASP A 110 2.03 20.92 3.14
C ASP A 110 1.32 20.32 1.91
N GLY A 111 -0.01 20.30 1.92
CA GLY A 111 -0.82 19.71 0.83
C GLY A 111 -1.16 18.24 1.01
N CYS A 112 -0.77 17.62 2.14
CA CYS A 112 -1.28 16.33 2.56
C CYS A 112 -2.76 16.43 2.96
N HIS A 113 -3.57 15.48 2.52
CA HIS A 113 -5.01 15.37 2.84
C HIS A 113 -5.91 16.52 2.34
N VAL A 114 -5.39 17.43 1.51
CA VAL A 114 -6.17 18.51 0.87
C VAL A 114 -6.07 18.37 -0.65
N CYS A 115 -7.21 18.11 -1.29
CA CYS A 115 -7.31 17.99 -2.75
C CYS A 115 -8.56 18.70 -3.25
N ASP A 116 -8.41 19.51 -4.30
CA ASP A 116 -9.51 20.06 -5.09
C ASP A 116 -9.19 19.72 -6.55
N TYR A 117 -10.12 19.06 -7.24
CA TYR A 117 -9.93 18.66 -8.63
C TYR A 117 -9.90 19.88 -9.57
N ARG A 118 -10.44 21.02 -9.14
CA ARG A 118 -10.45 22.27 -9.90
C ARG A 118 -9.10 22.95 -9.82
N GLY A 119 -8.66 23.48 -10.96
CA GLY A 119 -7.40 24.20 -11.08
C GLY A 119 -6.25 23.33 -11.59
N LYS A 120 -5.05 23.93 -11.66
CA LYS A 120 -3.88 23.27 -12.24
C LYS A 120 -3.26 22.31 -11.22
N PHE A 121 -3.24 21.03 -11.56
CA PHE A 121 -2.55 20.01 -10.79
C PHE A 121 -1.03 20.24 -10.77
N LYS A 122 -0.41 19.99 -9.60
CA LYS A 122 1.04 20.01 -9.38
C LYS A 122 1.44 18.74 -8.64
N ALA A 123 2.27 17.93 -9.29
CA ALA A 123 2.81 16.69 -8.73
C ALA A 123 4.09 16.89 -7.92
N GLU A 124 4.79 18.02 -8.08
CA GLU A 124 6.12 18.28 -7.52
C GLU A 124 6.32 19.78 -7.22
N GLY A 125 7.22 20.08 -6.29
CA GLY A 125 7.63 21.46 -5.93
C GLY A 125 6.65 22.20 -5.02
N ASP A 126 6.82 23.52 -4.92
CA ASP A 126 5.99 24.37 -4.05
C ASP A 126 4.52 24.38 -4.48
N GLY A 127 3.64 24.11 -3.51
CA GLY A 127 2.20 24.02 -3.70
C GLY A 127 1.72 22.69 -4.29
N ILE A 128 2.43 21.58 -4.00
CA ILE A 128 1.94 20.21 -4.23
C ILE A 128 0.59 20.00 -3.54
N ARG A 129 -0.29 19.20 -4.15
CA ARG A 129 -1.64 18.93 -3.65
C ARG A 129 -1.98 17.45 -3.79
N CYS A 130 -2.99 17.01 -3.05
CA CYS A 130 -3.54 15.65 -3.15
C CYS A 130 -2.55 14.56 -2.72
N LEU A 131 -1.62 14.88 -1.80
CA LEU A 131 -0.76 13.87 -1.17
C LEU A 131 -1.55 13.12 -0.09
N THR A 132 -1.21 11.85 0.10
CA THR A 132 -1.77 10.99 1.16
C THR A 132 -0.65 10.18 1.82
N GLY A 133 -0.88 9.72 3.05
CA GLY A 133 0.06 8.85 3.76
C GLY A 133 1.28 9.57 4.35
N CYS A 134 1.22 10.89 4.57
CA CYS A 134 2.28 11.63 5.26
C CYS A 134 2.37 11.18 6.73
N GLY A 135 3.58 11.14 7.29
CA GLY A 135 3.82 10.66 8.66
C GLY A 135 3.81 9.15 8.84
N GLU A 136 3.23 8.43 7.88
CA GLU A 136 3.11 6.97 7.88
C GLU A 136 4.30 6.30 7.18
N PRO A 137 4.51 4.98 7.33
CA PRO A 137 5.45 4.26 6.49
C PRO A 137 5.16 4.47 5.01
N SER A 138 6.17 4.77 4.21
CA SER A 138 6.00 5.03 2.78
C SER A 138 5.36 3.85 2.04
N GLN A 139 5.57 2.64 2.56
CA GLN A 139 4.86 1.43 2.16
C GLN A 139 4.96 0.37 3.27
N TRP A 140 3.83 -0.22 3.66
CA TRP A 140 3.79 -1.36 4.59
C TRP A 140 3.10 -2.61 4.02
N PHE A 141 2.18 -2.44 3.07
CA PHE A 141 1.62 -3.54 2.28
C PHE A 141 2.43 -3.78 1.00
N TYR A 142 2.82 -5.04 0.80
CA TYR A 142 3.59 -5.47 -0.36
C TYR A 142 2.79 -6.50 -1.15
N HIS A 143 2.56 -6.23 -2.44
CA HIS A 143 1.74 -7.07 -3.30
C HIS A 143 2.34 -8.46 -3.52
N VAL A 144 1.50 -9.49 -3.40
CA VAL A 144 1.81 -10.90 -3.64
C VAL A 144 0.96 -11.36 -4.81
N PRO A 145 1.51 -11.47 -6.04
CA PRO A 145 0.76 -11.97 -7.17
C PRO A 145 0.16 -13.35 -6.88
N ARG A 146 -1.14 -13.52 -7.13
CA ARG A 146 -1.84 -14.82 -6.97
C ARG A 146 -1.13 -15.95 -7.71
N ALA A 147 -0.56 -15.67 -8.88
CA ALA A 147 0.22 -16.62 -9.68
C ALA A 147 1.51 -17.14 -8.98
N PHE A 148 1.99 -16.47 -7.93
CA PHE A 148 3.11 -16.96 -7.13
C PHE A 148 2.68 -17.96 -6.05
N LEU A 149 1.38 -18.05 -5.77
CA LEU A 149 0.80 -18.90 -4.74
C LEU A 149 0.36 -20.25 -5.32
N ARG A 150 0.42 -21.28 -4.47
CA ARG A 150 -0.08 -22.63 -4.74
C ARG A 150 -1.31 -22.85 -3.87
N ALA A 151 -2.45 -23.07 -4.51
CA ALA A 151 -3.70 -23.36 -3.82
C ALA A 151 -3.68 -24.78 -3.23
N GLY A 152 -4.15 -24.96 -2.00
CA GLY A 152 -4.19 -26.26 -1.33
C GLY A 152 -2.84 -26.82 -0.85
N GLU A 153 -1.73 -26.12 -1.12
CA GLU A 153 -0.37 -26.53 -0.70
C GLU A 153 0.28 -25.47 0.21
N PRO A 154 1.22 -25.86 1.09
CA PRO A 154 2.03 -24.90 1.84
C PRO A 154 2.89 -24.04 0.92
N ASN A 155 2.71 -22.72 1.01
CA ASN A 155 3.54 -21.71 0.37
C ASN A 155 4.70 -21.36 1.29
N THR A 156 5.83 -20.90 0.74
CA THR A 156 7.00 -20.44 1.50
C THR A 156 7.16 -18.93 1.36
N LEU A 157 7.30 -18.23 2.50
CA LEU A 157 7.78 -16.86 2.56
C LEU A 157 9.23 -16.86 3.03
N VAL A 158 10.12 -16.18 2.30
CA VAL A 158 11.50 -15.91 2.72
C VAL A 158 11.71 -14.40 2.79
N LEU A 159 12.32 -13.92 3.86
CA LEU A 159 12.64 -12.52 4.08
C LEU A 159 14.13 -12.38 4.34
N PHE A 160 14.77 -11.42 3.69
CA PHE A 160 16.03 -10.84 4.15
C PHE A 160 15.72 -9.54 4.87
N GLU A 161 16.15 -9.38 6.11
CA GLU A 161 16.01 -8.18 6.94
C GLU A 161 17.39 -7.55 7.19
N GLU A 162 17.59 -6.37 6.65
CA GLU A 162 18.83 -5.61 6.64
C GLU A 162 19.04 -4.82 7.93
N ALA A 163 17.99 -4.14 8.42
CA ALA A 163 18.06 -3.20 9.53
C ALA A 163 17.67 -3.81 10.89
N GLY A 164 17.05 -4.99 10.87
CA GLY A 164 16.66 -5.75 12.06
C GLY A 164 15.29 -5.34 12.58
N GLY A 165 14.31 -6.24 12.49
CA GLY A 165 12.96 -6.03 13.01
C GLY A 165 12.38 -7.30 13.62
N ASP A 166 11.07 -7.30 13.85
CA ASP A 166 10.31 -8.42 14.41
C ASP A 166 9.41 -9.05 13.32
N PRO A 167 9.73 -10.26 12.82
CA PRO A 167 8.95 -10.93 11.79
C PRO A 167 7.63 -11.52 12.32
N THR A 168 7.39 -11.56 13.64
CA THR A 168 6.20 -12.21 14.22
C THR A 168 4.91 -11.45 13.90
N ARG A 169 5.02 -10.18 13.50
CA ARG A 169 3.91 -9.33 13.09
C ARG A 169 3.58 -9.42 11.60
N ALA A 170 4.41 -10.10 10.81
CA ALA A 170 4.18 -10.22 9.37
C ALA A 170 2.93 -11.08 9.11
N THR A 171 1.99 -10.53 8.35
CA THR A 171 0.68 -11.16 8.11
C THR A 171 0.25 -11.00 6.67
N PHE A 172 -0.56 -11.94 6.16
CA PHE A 172 -1.12 -11.85 4.81
C PHE A 172 -2.56 -11.37 4.88
N HIS A 173 -2.93 -10.49 3.96
CA HIS A 173 -4.28 -9.98 3.79
C HIS A 173 -4.73 -10.12 2.35
N THR A 174 -6.03 -10.22 2.16
CA THR A 174 -6.67 -9.98 0.86
C THR A 174 -7.13 -8.53 0.80
N VAL A 175 -6.93 -7.90 -0.36
CA VAL A 175 -7.43 -6.57 -0.66
C VAL A 175 -8.67 -6.75 -1.51
N ALA A 176 -9.83 -6.64 -0.87
CA ALA A 176 -11.10 -6.53 -1.56
C ALA A 176 -11.24 -5.12 -2.14
N VAL A 177 -11.93 -5.02 -3.28
CA VAL A 177 -12.33 -3.71 -3.80
C VAL A 177 -13.33 -3.14 -2.80
N GLY A 178 -12.95 -2.03 -2.16
CA GLY A 178 -13.87 -1.27 -1.32
C GLY A 178 -15.01 -0.68 -2.15
N PRO A 179 -15.97 -0.01 -1.51
CA PRO A 179 -17.01 0.67 -2.25
C PRO A 179 -16.42 1.69 -3.23
N VAL A 180 -17.14 1.95 -4.32
CA VAL A 180 -16.81 2.96 -5.31
C VAL A 180 -17.57 4.23 -5.00
N CYS A 181 -16.90 5.38 -5.08
CA CYS A 181 -17.49 6.66 -4.71
C CYS A 181 -17.23 7.75 -5.72
N VAL A 182 -18.21 8.64 -5.87
CA VAL A 182 -18.04 9.96 -6.46
C VAL A 182 -18.37 10.99 -5.39
N VAL A 183 -17.47 11.95 -5.19
CA VAL A 183 -17.61 13.02 -4.20
C VAL A 183 -17.53 14.34 -4.95
N GLY A 184 -18.31 15.32 -4.53
CA GLY A 184 -18.15 16.66 -5.07
C GLY A 184 -18.87 16.91 -6.40
N ALA A 185 -19.81 16.05 -6.81
CA ALA A 185 -20.49 16.21 -8.10
C ALA A 185 -21.45 17.40 -8.06
N GLU A 186 -21.28 18.33 -8.99
CA GLU A 186 -22.10 19.53 -9.16
C GLU A 186 -23.15 19.34 -10.26
N VAL A 187 -24.19 20.18 -10.26
CA VAL A 187 -25.28 20.08 -11.24
C VAL A 187 -24.71 20.25 -12.65
N GLY A 188 -24.96 19.27 -13.52
CA GLY A 188 -24.40 19.22 -14.87
C GLY A 188 -23.27 18.20 -15.04
N ASP A 189 -22.69 17.68 -13.95
CA ASP A 189 -21.64 16.66 -14.02
C ASP A 189 -22.19 15.31 -14.48
N ASP A 190 -21.36 14.54 -15.18
CA ASP A 190 -21.62 13.13 -15.44
C ASP A 190 -21.00 12.30 -14.31
N VAL A 191 -21.87 11.68 -13.52
CA VAL A 191 -21.49 10.90 -12.33
C VAL A 191 -21.38 9.43 -12.74
N THR A 192 -20.15 8.92 -12.78
CA THR A 192 -19.85 7.54 -13.16
C THR A 192 -19.50 6.69 -11.95
N LEU A 193 -20.20 5.57 -11.77
CA LEU A 193 -19.79 4.50 -10.84
C LEU A 193 -19.27 3.33 -11.67
N SER A 194 -18.08 2.81 -11.33
CA SER A 194 -17.49 1.67 -12.02
C SER A 194 -16.75 0.76 -11.06
N CYS A 195 -17.10 -0.53 -11.06
CA CYS A 195 -16.58 -1.55 -10.13
C CYS A 195 -15.20 -2.12 -10.48
N GLY A 196 -14.48 -1.46 -11.37
CA GLY A 196 -13.27 -2.02 -11.99
C GLY A 196 -13.59 -3.21 -12.88
N GLY A 197 -12.65 -3.60 -13.75
CA GLY A 197 -12.84 -4.74 -14.65
C GLY A 197 -12.96 -6.09 -13.92
N HIS A 198 -13.00 -7.17 -14.70
CA HIS A 198 -13.12 -8.58 -14.26
C HIS A 198 -14.53 -9.04 -13.89
N GLY A 199 -15.59 -8.56 -14.57
CA GLY A 199 -16.94 -9.12 -14.39
C GLY A 199 -17.68 -8.62 -13.15
N ARG A 200 -17.08 -7.71 -12.37
CA ARG A 200 -17.67 -7.19 -11.14
C ARG A 200 -18.77 -6.20 -11.44
N VAL A 201 -19.86 -6.27 -10.69
CA VAL A 201 -21.01 -5.40 -10.88
C VAL A 201 -21.33 -4.63 -9.61
N VAL A 202 -21.99 -3.49 -9.76
CA VAL A 202 -22.56 -2.76 -8.62
C VAL A 202 -23.64 -3.63 -8.00
N THR A 203 -23.52 -3.94 -6.71
CA THR A 203 -24.51 -4.75 -5.97
C THR A 203 -25.48 -3.89 -5.17
N SER A 204 -25.01 -2.76 -4.66
CA SER A 204 -25.84 -1.80 -3.94
C SER A 204 -25.33 -0.38 -4.14
N VAL A 205 -26.24 0.58 -4.06
CA VAL A 205 -25.91 2.00 -3.88
C VAL A 205 -26.23 2.31 -2.44
N ASP A 206 -25.21 2.67 -1.67
CA ASP A 206 -25.28 2.74 -0.20
C ASP A 206 -25.47 4.19 0.27
N VAL A 207 -24.90 5.16 -0.45
CA VAL A 207 -25.02 6.58 -0.14
C VAL A 207 -25.40 7.35 -1.39
N ALA A 208 -26.38 8.24 -1.27
CA ALA A 208 -26.65 9.30 -2.23
C ALA A 208 -27.09 10.54 -1.45
N SER A 209 -26.15 11.41 -1.12
CA SER A 209 -26.34 12.49 -0.13
C SER A 209 -25.68 13.79 -0.59
N PHE A 210 -26.30 14.91 -0.24
CA PHE A 210 -25.82 16.25 -0.56
C PHE A 210 -25.08 16.87 0.62
N GLY A 211 -23.99 17.58 0.36
CA GLY A 211 -23.26 18.32 1.40
C GLY A 211 -22.60 17.44 2.47
N VAL A 212 -22.14 16.24 2.09
CA VAL A 212 -21.31 15.39 2.97
C VAL A 212 -19.99 16.12 3.24
N THR A 213 -19.68 16.36 4.52
CA THR A 213 -18.48 17.09 4.96
C THR A 213 -17.54 16.25 5.84
N ARG A 214 -17.93 15.01 6.17
CA ARG A 214 -17.16 14.10 7.04
C ARG A 214 -17.17 12.67 6.49
N GLY A 215 -16.07 11.96 6.76
CA GLY A 215 -15.85 10.57 6.35
C GLY A 215 -15.06 10.43 5.05
N SER A 216 -14.88 9.18 4.63
CA SER A 216 -14.20 8.79 3.39
C SER A 216 -15.00 7.70 2.67
N CYS A 217 -14.60 7.34 1.46
CA CYS A 217 -15.28 6.32 0.66
C CYS A 217 -15.39 4.99 1.44
N GLY A 218 -16.62 4.58 1.75
CA GLY A 218 -16.94 3.43 2.59
C GLY A 218 -17.39 3.77 4.02
N GLY A 219 -17.38 5.04 4.41
CA GLY A 219 -17.77 5.49 5.74
C GLY A 219 -18.11 6.98 5.78
N TYR A 220 -18.89 7.46 4.81
CA TYR A 220 -19.40 8.83 4.85
C TYR A 220 -20.41 9.03 5.99
N GLU A 221 -20.32 10.18 6.66
CA GLU A 221 -21.22 10.56 7.74
C GLU A 221 -21.86 11.94 7.48
N GLY A 222 -23.13 12.07 7.85
CA GLY A 222 -23.89 13.31 7.69
C GLY A 222 -24.31 13.60 6.24
N GLY A 223 -24.57 14.87 5.96
CA GLY A 223 -25.18 15.32 4.71
C GLY A 223 -26.71 15.20 4.70
N CYS A 224 -27.29 15.50 3.54
CA CYS A 224 -28.73 15.47 3.28
C CYS A 224 -29.05 14.37 2.27
N GLU A 225 -29.57 13.24 2.73
CA GLU A 225 -29.87 12.09 1.89
C GLU A 225 -30.94 12.41 0.83
N SER A 226 -30.66 12.03 -0.42
CA SER A 226 -31.59 12.15 -1.52
C SER A 226 -32.14 10.79 -1.94
N LYS A 227 -33.42 10.57 -1.63
CA LYS A 227 -34.18 9.40 -2.10
C LYS A 227 -34.30 9.35 -3.63
N ALA A 228 -34.37 10.52 -4.28
CA ALA A 228 -34.47 10.62 -5.73
C ALA A 228 -33.17 10.18 -6.41
N ALA A 229 -32.03 10.69 -5.93
CA ALA A 229 -30.71 10.27 -6.40
C ALA A 229 -30.49 8.78 -6.12
N LEU A 230 -30.72 8.33 -4.88
CA LEU A 230 -30.55 6.92 -4.50
C LEU A 230 -31.33 5.99 -5.43
N LYS A 231 -32.62 6.28 -5.67
CA LYS A 231 -33.46 5.49 -6.58
C LYS A 231 -32.93 5.49 -8.01
N ALA A 232 -32.48 6.64 -8.51
CA ALA A 232 -31.96 6.77 -9.88
C ALA A 232 -30.67 5.95 -10.07
N PHE A 233 -29.70 6.11 -9.16
CA PHE A 233 -28.45 5.35 -9.22
C PHE A 233 -28.68 3.86 -9.01
N THR A 234 -29.54 3.44 -8.06
CA THR A 234 -29.86 2.03 -7.88
C THR A 234 -30.44 1.41 -9.15
N ALA A 235 -31.40 2.08 -9.80
CA ALA A 235 -32.02 1.59 -11.02
C ALA A 235 -31.04 1.56 -12.22
N ALA A 236 -30.12 2.52 -12.29
CA ALA A 236 -29.19 2.63 -13.41
C ALA A 236 -27.97 1.72 -13.28
N CYS A 237 -27.51 1.47 -12.06
CA CYS A 237 -26.18 0.92 -11.77
C CYS A 237 -26.19 -0.52 -11.29
N VAL A 238 -27.16 -0.92 -10.45
CA VAL A 238 -27.15 -2.27 -9.87
C VAL A 238 -27.22 -3.34 -10.95
N GLY A 239 -26.33 -4.33 -10.86
CA GLY A 239 -26.16 -5.40 -11.84
C GLY A 239 -25.31 -5.04 -13.06
N LYS A 240 -24.69 -3.86 -13.10
CA LYS A 240 -23.79 -3.44 -14.20
C LYS A 240 -22.38 -3.18 -13.70
N GLU A 241 -21.39 -3.40 -14.56
CA GLU A 241 -19.98 -3.11 -14.25
C GLU A 241 -19.69 -1.61 -14.16
N SER A 242 -20.45 -0.81 -14.92
CA SER A 242 -20.37 0.65 -14.94
C SER A 242 -21.72 1.26 -15.31
N CYS A 243 -22.00 2.43 -14.75
CA CYS A 243 -23.13 3.27 -15.10
C CYS A 243 -22.71 4.74 -15.09
N THR A 244 -23.42 5.59 -15.80
CA THR A 244 -23.23 7.03 -15.75
C THR A 244 -24.58 7.73 -15.74
N LEU A 245 -24.76 8.66 -14.82
CA LEU A 245 -25.95 9.49 -14.73
C LEU A 245 -25.53 10.95 -14.71
N LYS A 246 -26.28 11.78 -15.41
CA LYS A 246 -26.10 13.22 -15.32
C LYS A 246 -26.68 13.72 -13.99
N HIS A 247 -25.90 14.44 -13.20
CA HIS A 247 -26.42 15.13 -12.02
C HIS A 247 -27.30 16.28 -12.48
N THR A 248 -28.57 16.25 -12.07
CA THR A 248 -29.56 17.27 -12.40
C THR A 248 -30.15 17.83 -11.11
N GLY A 249 -30.70 19.05 -11.17
CA GLY A 249 -31.38 19.67 -10.02
C GLY A 249 -32.54 18.83 -9.47
N ALA A 250 -33.08 17.88 -10.24
CA ALA A 250 -34.13 16.96 -9.80
C ALA A 250 -33.67 15.97 -8.72
N PHE A 251 -32.36 15.80 -8.54
CA PHE A 251 -31.81 14.98 -7.45
C PHE A 251 -31.83 15.70 -6.11
N ALA A 252 -31.87 17.03 -6.07
CA ALA A 252 -31.96 17.75 -4.80
C ALA A 252 -33.36 17.58 -4.19
N GLY A 253 -33.42 17.01 -2.99
CA GLY A 253 -34.65 16.90 -2.20
C GLY A 253 -34.98 18.19 -1.45
N ALA A 254 -36.22 18.32 -0.97
CA ALA A 254 -36.59 19.43 -0.10
C ALA A 254 -35.75 19.40 1.19
N GLY A 255 -34.99 20.47 1.46
CA GLY A 255 -34.15 20.60 2.65
C GLY A 255 -32.64 20.40 2.43
N CYS A 256 -32.19 20.04 1.23
CA CYS A 256 -30.76 19.98 0.91
C CYS A 256 -30.29 21.31 0.30
N GLU A 257 -29.57 22.12 1.08
CA GLU A 257 -29.08 23.45 0.62
C GLU A 257 -27.86 23.36 -0.30
N SER A 258 -27.07 22.29 -0.18
CA SER A 258 -25.89 22.06 -1.02
C SER A 258 -26.29 21.42 -2.35
N GLY A 259 -25.77 21.95 -3.46
CA GLY A 259 -25.88 21.34 -4.79
C GLY A 259 -24.88 20.21 -5.06
N VAL A 260 -24.00 19.93 -4.09
CA VAL A 260 -22.88 19.00 -4.22
C VAL A 260 -23.29 17.60 -3.78
N LEU A 261 -23.35 16.67 -4.73
CA LEU A 261 -23.77 15.28 -4.54
C LEU A 261 -22.56 14.38 -4.24
N THR A 262 -22.75 13.46 -3.29
CA THR A 262 -21.87 12.34 -2.99
C THR A 262 -22.62 11.04 -3.20
N VAL A 263 -22.05 10.11 -3.96
CA VAL A 263 -22.62 8.80 -4.24
C VAL A 263 -21.61 7.71 -3.87
N GLN A 264 -22.05 6.66 -3.19
CA GLN A 264 -21.27 5.48 -2.84
C GLN A 264 -22.03 4.22 -3.26
N ALA A 265 -21.30 3.24 -3.77
CA ALA A 265 -21.84 1.94 -4.12
C ALA A 265 -20.89 0.80 -3.76
N THR A 266 -21.44 -0.36 -3.43
CA THR A 266 -20.67 -1.58 -3.21
C THR A 266 -20.58 -2.40 -4.49
N CYS A 267 -19.43 -3.04 -4.68
CA CYS A 267 -19.11 -3.85 -5.86
C CYS A 267 -18.79 -5.29 -5.44
N SER A 268 -19.21 -6.27 -6.24
CA SER A 268 -18.79 -7.66 -6.09
C SER A 268 -18.61 -8.35 -7.44
#